data_AF-A0AA45WM63-F1
#
_entry.id   AF-A0AA45WM63-F1
#
_cell.length_a   1.000
_cell.length_b   1.000
_cell.length_c   1.000
_cell.angle_alpha   90.00
_cell.angle_beta   90.00
_cell.angle_gamma   90.00
#
_symmetry.space_group_name_H-M   'P 1'
#
loop_
_entity.id
_entity.type
_entity.pdbx_description
1 polymer ?
#
loop_
_entity_poly.entity_id
_entity_poly.type
_entity_poly.pdbx_seq_one_letter_code
_entity_poly.pdbx_strand_id
1 'polypeptide(L)'
;MQVIRTGVLVLALVMVLSACTMSWQEVQTGWGKITPTLRKPTLAEILELTRTTLKKEAGWTYKVKRQEKLTRNQQQTASQYEAKISVTSDPYAIRSQGTITSKGKSESEQLVMIGDKGYLKIGNAPWETGTRAELRTSVEDPTQALIELAAAVKQKSATFRMAETNGFFRVTAELPPGRAAGILGNNARAELEPSLAQLRGLGIRVNPANIRLKSYKREVHIDSKTHVLHAVLTQFSFEIPTPTGTVTYQQTQTAEVGGVFKEKITLPVELRPKAK
;
A
#
# COMPACT_ATOMS: atom_id res chain seq x y z
N MET A 1 56.31 49.00 7.02
CA MET A 1 57.64 48.63 6.49
C MET A 1 57.50 47.25 5.84
N GLN A 2 57.24 47.14 4.53
CA GLN A 2 58.15 47.27 3.38
C GLN A 2 59.15 46.09 3.25
N VAL A 3 58.88 45.28 2.19
CA VAL A 3 59.80 44.56 1.26
C VAL A 3 60.59 43.37 1.88
N ILE A 4 60.86 42.21 1.25
CA ILE A 4 61.29 41.89 -0.12
C ILE A 4 60.96 40.45 -0.56
N ARG A 5 60.51 40.33 -1.82
CA ARG A 5 60.44 39.16 -2.74
C ARG A 5 61.83 38.71 -3.21
N THR A 6 62.05 37.41 -3.47
CA THR A 6 62.80 36.79 -4.61
C THR A 6 63.12 35.32 -4.27
N GLY A 7 63.12 34.30 -5.13
CA GLY A 7 62.90 34.12 -6.58
C GLY A 7 62.57 32.63 -6.82
N VAL A 8 61.69 32.26 -7.75
CA VAL A 8 61.97 31.94 -9.17
C VAL A 8 63.29 31.18 -9.39
N LEU A 9 63.18 29.87 -9.62
CA LEU A 9 64.08 29.17 -10.53
C LEU A 9 63.25 28.34 -11.51
N VAL A 10 63.39 28.73 -12.76
CA VAL A 10 62.84 28.14 -13.98
C VAL A 10 63.67 26.90 -14.31
N LEU A 11 63.04 25.78 -14.62
CA LEU A 11 63.64 24.80 -15.52
C LEU A 11 62.65 24.45 -16.61
N ALA A 12 62.96 24.96 -17.80
CA ALA A 12 62.30 24.70 -19.05
C ALA A 12 62.67 23.28 -19.54
N LEU A 13 61.67 22.49 -19.92
CA LEU A 13 61.86 21.42 -20.89
C LEU A 13 60.90 21.68 -22.05
N VAL A 14 61.46 22.34 -23.07
CA VAL A 14 60.85 22.55 -24.38
C VAL A 14 61.15 21.30 -25.20
N MET A 15 60.10 20.58 -25.60
CA MET A 15 60.14 19.73 -26.79
C MET A 15 59.13 20.24 -27.81
N VAL A 16 59.63 20.35 -29.04
CA VAL A 16 59.12 21.15 -30.14
C VAL A 16 58.35 20.27 -31.13
N LEU A 17 57.14 20.73 -31.45
CA LEU A 17 56.37 20.63 -32.71
C LEU A 17 56.19 19.25 -33.38
N SER A 18 54.93 18.92 -33.67
CA SER A 18 54.40 19.03 -35.04
C SER A 18 52.89 18.80 -35.15
N ALA A 19 52.24 19.77 -35.81
CA ALA A 19 51.07 19.64 -36.67
C ALA A 19 49.84 18.84 -36.19
N CYS A 20 48.83 19.57 -35.70
CA CYS A 20 47.48 19.59 -36.28
C CYS A 20 46.70 20.72 -35.61
N THR A 21 46.68 21.88 -36.26
CA THR A 21 45.77 22.97 -35.92
C THR A 21 44.35 22.54 -36.29
N MET A 22 43.67 21.84 -35.37
CA MET A 22 42.23 21.64 -35.44
C MET A 22 41.58 22.72 -34.58
N SER A 23 41.04 23.72 -35.26
CA SER A 23 40.32 24.86 -34.70
C SER A 23 39.19 24.40 -33.78
N TRP A 24 39.21 24.89 -32.54
CA TRP A 24 38.25 24.62 -31.48
C TRP A 24 36.87 25.30 -31.68
N GLN A 25 36.42 25.39 -32.94
CA GLN A 25 35.13 26.00 -33.30
C GLN A 25 34.17 25.09 -34.09
N GLU A 26 34.52 23.82 -34.33
CA GLU A 26 33.62 22.86 -35.02
C GLU A 26 33.42 21.54 -34.24
N VAL A 27 33.15 21.64 -32.93
CA VAL A 27 32.54 20.52 -32.17
C VAL A 27 31.21 20.98 -31.56
N GLN A 28 30.35 21.60 -32.36
CA GLN A 28 28.96 21.88 -31.98
C GLN A 28 27.90 21.53 -33.04
N THR A 29 28.26 20.80 -34.10
CA THR A 29 27.28 20.35 -35.11
C THR A 29 27.49 18.87 -35.42
N GLY A 30 26.96 17.99 -34.56
CA GLY A 30 27.08 16.54 -34.78
C GLY A 30 26.37 15.65 -33.77
N TRP A 31 25.89 16.23 -32.67
CA TRP A 31 24.92 15.57 -31.80
C TRP A 31 23.60 16.29 -32.05
N GLY A 32 22.76 15.71 -32.90
CA GLY A 32 21.36 16.11 -32.95
C GLY A 32 20.87 16.21 -31.51
N LYS A 33 20.17 17.31 -31.17
CA LYS A 33 19.53 17.46 -29.86
C LYS A 33 18.68 16.20 -29.63
N ILE A 34 19.23 15.21 -28.93
CA ILE A 34 18.44 14.18 -28.28
C ILE A 34 17.81 14.94 -27.13
N THR A 35 16.74 15.64 -27.44
CA THR A 35 15.78 16.05 -26.44
C THR A 35 15.35 14.72 -25.83
N PRO A 36 15.67 14.40 -24.57
CA PRO A 36 15.13 13.21 -23.97
C PRO A 36 13.62 13.39 -24.04
N THR A 37 12.98 12.69 -24.97
CA THR A 37 11.53 12.55 -24.98
C THR A 37 11.24 11.86 -23.68
N LEU A 38 10.80 12.61 -22.66
CA LEU A 38 10.33 12.05 -21.41
C LEU A 38 9.20 11.10 -21.78
N ARG A 39 9.54 9.81 -21.89
CA ARG A 39 8.52 8.78 -22.05
C ARG A 39 7.65 8.87 -20.80
N LYS A 40 6.34 8.92 -20.99
CA LYS A 40 5.42 8.81 -19.85
C LYS A 40 5.75 7.54 -19.07
N PRO A 41 5.90 7.62 -17.74
CA PRO A 41 6.21 6.45 -16.94
C PRO A 41 5.08 5.43 -17.09
N THR A 42 5.45 4.16 -17.06
CA THR A 42 4.52 3.04 -17.05
C THR A 42 3.93 2.86 -15.66
N LEU A 43 2.80 2.18 -15.58
CA LEU A 43 2.19 1.83 -14.30
C LEU A 43 3.16 1.06 -13.38
N ALA A 44 3.91 0.11 -13.93
CA ALA A 44 4.87 -0.67 -13.16
C ALA A 44 5.99 0.21 -12.56
N GLU A 45 6.50 1.17 -13.35
CA GLU A 45 7.51 2.14 -12.88
C GLU A 45 6.95 3.03 -11.77
N ILE A 46 5.72 3.55 -11.92
CA ILE A 46 5.07 4.38 -10.88
C ILE A 46 4.85 3.60 -9.58
N LEU A 47 4.35 2.36 -9.65
CA LEU A 47 4.13 1.54 -8.47
C LEU A 47 5.44 1.23 -7.74
N GLU A 48 6.51 0.90 -8.46
CA GLU A 48 7.80 0.61 -7.84
C GLU A 48 8.48 1.85 -7.26
N LEU A 49 8.39 2.99 -7.95
CA LEU A 49 8.89 4.27 -7.44
C LEU A 49 8.15 4.70 -6.18
N THR A 50 6.83 4.48 -6.12
CA THR A 50 6.01 4.73 -4.94
C THR A 50 6.46 3.85 -3.77
N ARG A 51 6.62 2.54 -3.99
CA ARG A 51 7.09 1.61 -2.96
C ARG A 51 8.48 1.98 -2.44
N THR A 52 9.39 2.34 -3.34
CA THR A 52 10.74 2.77 -2.98
C THR A 52 10.70 4.07 -2.16
N THR A 53 9.84 5.02 -2.53
CA THR A 53 9.67 6.29 -1.82
C THR A 53 9.15 6.06 -0.41
N LEU A 54 8.12 5.23 -0.24
CA LEU A 54 7.58 4.91 1.08
C LEU A 54 8.63 4.26 2.00
N LYS A 55 9.51 3.42 1.45
CA LYS A 55 10.58 2.75 2.23
C LYS A 55 11.72 3.68 2.66
N LYS A 56 11.88 4.86 2.05
CA LYS A 56 12.92 5.82 2.45
C LYS A 56 12.61 6.51 3.77
N GLU A 57 11.33 6.60 4.12
CA GLU A 57 10.89 7.17 5.38
C GLU A 57 10.90 6.11 6.50
N ALA A 58 11.12 6.57 7.73
CA ALA A 58 11.13 5.71 8.93
C ALA A 58 9.80 4.96 9.12
N GLY A 59 8.70 5.60 8.72
CA GLY A 59 7.37 5.04 8.79
C GLY A 59 6.30 5.99 8.26
N TRP A 60 5.06 5.53 8.28
CA TRP A 60 3.89 6.26 7.80
C TRP A 60 2.69 6.05 8.72
N THR A 61 1.83 7.06 8.78
CA THR A 61 0.52 6.95 9.39
C THR A 61 -0.57 6.87 8.33
N TYR A 62 -1.64 6.15 8.64
CA TYR A 62 -2.80 5.98 7.80
C TYR A 62 -4.08 6.13 8.61
N LYS A 63 -5.12 6.68 8.00
CA LYS A 63 -6.50 6.61 8.49
C LYS A 63 -7.25 5.64 7.60
N VAL A 64 -7.80 4.60 8.20
CA VAL A 64 -8.57 3.58 7.49
C VAL A 64 -10.02 3.69 7.90
N LYS A 65 -10.91 3.59 6.91
CA LYS A 65 -12.34 3.37 7.10
C LYS A 65 -12.76 2.18 6.24
N ARG A 66 -13.56 1.30 6.81
CA ARG A 66 -14.10 0.13 6.12
C ARG A 66 -15.57 -0.02 6.50
N GLN A 67 -16.38 -0.34 5.52
CA GLN A 67 -17.79 -0.64 5.68
C GLN A 67 -18.10 -1.94 4.99
N GLU A 68 -18.75 -2.84 5.69
CA GLU A 68 -19.24 -4.10 5.14
C GLU A 68 -20.76 -4.13 5.25
N LYS A 69 -21.40 -4.71 4.23
CA LYS A 69 -22.85 -4.92 4.19
C LYS A 69 -23.11 -6.34 3.76
N LEU A 70 -23.98 -7.02 4.49
CA LEU A 70 -24.49 -8.33 4.16
C LEU A 70 -26.01 -8.23 4.04
N THR A 71 -26.53 -8.54 2.86
CA THR A 71 -27.95 -8.44 2.53
C THR A 71 -28.52 -9.81 2.23
N ARG A 72 -29.63 -10.17 2.88
CA ARG A 72 -30.36 -11.42 2.68
C ARG A 72 -31.86 -11.15 2.80
N ASN A 73 -32.67 -11.55 1.81
CA ASN A 73 -34.13 -11.39 1.85
C ASN A 73 -34.57 -9.98 2.25
N GLN A 74 -33.95 -8.95 1.65
CA GLN A 74 -34.16 -7.52 1.96
C GLN A 74 -33.75 -7.07 3.38
N GLN A 75 -33.31 -7.97 4.25
CA GLN A 75 -32.68 -7.63 5.52
C GLN A 75 -31.20 -7.33 5.30
N GLN A 76 -30.73 -6.22 5.87
CA GLN A 76 -29.34 -5.79 5.78
C GLN A 76 -28.70 -5.75 7.17
N THR A 77 -27.55 -6.38 7.30
CA THR A 77 -26.63 -6.16 8.42
C THR A 77 -25.40 -5.41 7.93
N ALA A 78 -24.93 -4.45 8.71
CA ALA A 78 -23.74 -3.67 8.38
C ALA A 78 -22.77 -3.62 9.56
N SER A 79 -21.49 -3.62 9.23
CA SER A 79 -20.38 -3.34 10.14
C SER A 79 -19.56 -2.18 9.58
N GLN A 80 -19.00 -1.41 10.49
CA GLN A 80 -18.10 -0.31 10.18
C GLN A 80 -16.83 -0.48 11.00
N TYR A 81 -15.73 -0.07 10.42
CA TYR A 81 -14.43 -0.07 11.07
C TYR A 81 -13.73 1.24 10.73
N GLU A 82 -13.19 1.89 11.75
CA GLU A 82 -12.31 3.05 11.58
C GLU A 82 -11.06 2.85 12.42
N ALA A 83 -9.89 3.13 11.87
CA ALA A 83 -8.64 3.02 12.59
C ALA A 83 -7.58 4.03 12.15
N LYS A 84 -6.67 4.33 13.08
CA LYS A 84 -5.39 4.96 12.81
C LYS A 84 -4.32 3.89 12.85
N ILE A 85 -3.57 3.77 11.76
CA ILE A 85 -2.52 2.77 11.60
C ILE A 85 -1.19 3.49 11.47
N SER A 86 -0.16 3.04 12.18
CA SER A 86 1.22 3.49 12.03
C SER A 86 2.06 2.30 11.64
N VAL A 87 2.88 2.44 10.60
CA VAL A 87 3.77 1.39 10.10
C VAL A 87 5.19 1.94 10.08
N THR A 88 6.17 1.18 10.57
CA THR A 88 7.60 1.47 10.40
C THR A 88 8.22 0.53 9.38
N SER A 89 9.24 1.01 8.66
CA SER A 89 9.90 0.25 7.59
C SER A 89 11.07 -0.59 8.10
N ASP A 90 11.82 -0.07 9.08
CA ASP A 90 13.02 -0.73 9.64
C ASP A 90 13.25 -0.38 11.12
N PRO A 91 13.06 -1.32 12.08
CA PRO A 91 12.46 -2.62 11.87
C PRO A 91 10.98 -2.49 11.47
N TYR A 92 10.48 -3.47 10.72
CA TYR A 92 9.04 -3.53 10.42
C TYR A 92 8.23 -3.70 11.70
N ALA A 93 7.34 -2.76 11.94
CA ALA A 93 6.35 -2.83 13.00
C ALA A 93 5.07 -2.12 12.55
N ILE A 94 3.94 -2.51 13.14
CA ILE A 94 2.65 -1.90 12.89
C ILE A 94 1.91 -1.70 14.20
N ARG A 95 1.21 -0.58 14.33
CA ARG A 95 0.32 -0.26 15.43
C ARG A 95 -1.00 0.21 14.85
N SER A 96 -2.09 -0.43 15.22
CA SER A 96 -3.45 -0.03 14.88
C SER A 96 -4.21 0.32 16.16
N GLN A 97 -4.98 1.40 16.09
CA GLN A 97 -5.95 1.78 17.09
C GLN A 97 -7.25 2.13 16.37
N GLY A 98 -8.30 1.37 16.64
CA GLY A 98 -9.53 1.47 15.89
C GLY A 98 -10.79 1.24 16.70
N THR A 99 -11.91 1.28 16.01
CA THR A 99 -13.23 1.00 16.54
C THR A 99 -14.00 0.19 15.51
N ILE A 100 -14.54 -0.94 15.95
CA ILE A 100 -15.41 -1.80 15.17
C ILE A 100 -16.83 -1.51 15.66
N THR A 101 -17.74 -1.15 14.76
CA THR A 101 -19.15 -0.93 15.06
C THR A 101 -20.00 -1.91 14.29
N SER A 102 -20.82 -2.71 14.98
CA SER A 102 -21.72 -3.69 14.37
C SER A 102 -23.00 -3.81 15.21
N LYS A 103 -24.15 -3.87 14.53
CA LYS A 103 -25.48 -4.01 15.19
C LYS A 103 -25.71 -2.99 16.32
N GLY A 104 -25.25 -1.75 16.14
CA GLY A 104 -25.39 -0.67 17.13
C GLY A 104 -24.46 -0.76 18.34
N LYS A 105 -23.53 -1.71 18.38
CA LYS A 105 -22.50 -1.83 19.42
C LYS A 105 -21.13 -1.46 18.84
N SER A 106 -20.31 -0.79 19.63
CA SER A 106 -18.95 -0.41 19.27
C SER A 106 -17.95 -1.05 20.23
N GLU A 107 -16.86 -1.58 19.68
CA GLU A 107 -15.74 -2.16 20.43
C GLU A 107 -14.44 -1.53 19.96
N SER A 108 -13.56 -1.18 20.89
CA SER A 108 -12.23 -0.67 20.57
C SER A 108 -11.32 -1.79 20.06
N GLU A 109 -10.54 -1.54 19.02
CA GLU A 109 -9.44 -2.42 18.59
C GLU A 109 -8.11 -1.78 18.96
N GLN A 110 -7.21 -2.57 19.53
CA GLN A 110 -5.79 -2.25 19.58
C GLN A 110 -4.99 -3.42 19.01
N LEU A 111 -4.09 -3.12 18.08
CA LEU A 111 -3.17 -4.10 17.54
C LEU A 111 -1.75 -3.53 17.52
N VAL A 112 -0.79 -4.36 17.90
CA VAL A 112 0.64 -4.07 17.74
C VAL A 112 1.33 -5.31 17.18
N MET A 113 2.13 -5.15 16.13
CA MET A 113 3.05 -6.19 15.68
C MET A 113 4.46 -5.64 15.56
N ILE A 114 5.42 -6.39 16.07
CA ILE A 114 6.85 -6.05 16.03
C ILE A 114 7.60 -7.32 15.59
N GLY A 115 8.25 -7.27 14.44
CA GLY A 115 8.84 -8.45 13.83
C GLY A 115 7.76 -9.48 13.45
N ASP A 116 7.89 -10.71 13.96
CA ASP A 116 6.94 -11.81 13.70
C ASP A 116 5.90 -12.01 14.80
N LYS A 117 5.93 -11.21 15.88
CA LYS A 117 4.95 -11.30 16.96
C LYS A 117 3.93 -10.18 16.85
N GLY A 118 2.65 -10.55 17.02
CA GLY A 118 1.54 -9.63 17.06
C GLY A 118 0.67 -9.84 18.29
N TYR A 119 0.00 -8.76 18.69
CA TYR A 119 -0.91 -8.72 19.81
C TYR A 119 -2.16 -7.96 19.37
N LEU A 120 -3.33 -8.53 19.64
CA LEU A 120 -4.63 -7.96 19.31
C LEU A 120 -5.47 -7.89 20.59
N LYS A 121 -6.19 -6.78 20.77
CA LYS A 121 -7.16 -6.60 21.84
C LYS A 121 -8.42 -5.97 21.28
N ILE A 122 -9.55 -6.64 21.50
CA ILE A 122 -10.88 -6.14 21.16
C ILE A 122 -11.67 -5.85 22.43
N GLY A 123 -12.19 -4.63 22.55
CA GLY A 123 -12.90 -4.14 23.72
C GLY A 123 -12.11 -4.39 25.02
N ASN A 124 -12.78 -5.05 25.97
CA ASN A 124 -12.22 -5.40 27.27
C ASN A 124 -11.65 -6.84 27.32
N ALA A 125 -11.59 -7.53 26.18
CA ALA A 125 -11.02 -8.87 26.15
C ALA A 125 -9.52 -8.85 26.51
N PRO A 126 -8.95 -9.98 26.98
CA PRO A 126 -7.51 -10.13 27.11
C PRO A 126 -6.78 -9.93 25.77
N TRP A 127 -5.49 -9.61 25.83
CA TRP A 127 -4.66 -9.57 24.64
C TRP A 127 -4.50 -10.97 24.05
N GLU A 128 -4.94 -11.13 22.81
CA GLU A 128 -4.65 -12.29 21.98
C GLU A 128 -3.24 -12.14 21.40
N THR A 129 -2.48 -13.22 21.36
CA THR A 129 -1.12 -13.24 20.80
C THR A 129 -1.10 -14.17 19.59
N GLY A 130 -0.41 -13.76 18.54
CA GLY A 130 -0.22 -14.57 17.35
C GLY A 130 1.02 -14.16 16.58
N THR A 131 1.33 -14.94 15.55
CA THR A 131 2.33 -14.60 14.55
C THR A 131 1.83 -13.50 13.63
N ARG A 132 2.76 -12.87 12.88
CA ARG A 132 2.38 -11.92 11.83
C ARG A 132 1.45 -12.56 10.80
N ALA A 133 1.66 -13.83 10.47
CA ALA A 133 0.83 -14.54 9.50
C ALA A 133 -0.61 -14.73 10.01
N GLU A 134 -0.77 -15.10 11.28
CA GLU A 134 -2.08 -15.32 11.91
C GLU A 134 -2.88 -14.02 12.07
N LEU A 135 -2.20 -12.92 12.40
CA LEU A 135 -2.85 -11.62 12.64
C LEU A 135 -2.88 -10.70 11.42
N ARG A 136 -2.37 -11.14 10.26
CA ARG A 136 -2.30 -10.31 9.05
C ARG A 136 -3.66 -9.85 8.57
N THR A 137 -4.68 -10.70 8.66
CA THR A 137 -6.06 -10.37 8.26
C THR A 137 -6.76 -9.45 9.27
N SER A 138 -6.15 -9.21 10.43
CA SER A 138 -6.66 -8.34 11.48
C SER A 138 -6.12 -6.92 11.41
N VAL A 139 -5.25 -6.62 10.43
CA VAL A 139 -4.71 -5.27 10.22
C VAL A 139 -4.73 -4.88 8.75
N GLU A 140 -5.08 -3.63 8.51
CA GLU A 140 -5.04 -3.04 7.19
C GLU A 140 -3.64 -2.43 6.96
N ASP A 141 -2.88 -2.94 5.99
CA ASP A 141 -1.61 -2.34 5.56
C ASP A 141 -1.80 -1.70 4.18
N PRO A 142 -1.99 -0.37 4.08
CA PRO A 142 -2.21 0.28 2.79
C PRO A 142 -1.01 0.17 1.84
N THR A 143 0.19 -0.11 2.33
CA THR A 143 1.38 -0.32 1.47
C THR A 143 1.31 -1.66 0.74
N GLN A 144 0.60 -2.64 1.31
CA GLN A 144 0.39 -3.94 0.70
C GLN A 144 -0.43 -3.82 -0.61
N ALA A 145 -1.32 -2.82 -0.72
CA ALA A 145 -2.07 -2.57 -1.95
C ALA A 145 -1.15 -2.32 -3.16
N LEU A 146 -0.01 -1.65 -2.97
CA LEU A 146 0.96 -1.41 -4.04
C LEU A 146 1.65 -2.71 -4.49
N ILE A 147 1.96 -3.61 -3.55
CA ILE A 147 2.55 -4.92 -3.82
C ILE A 147 1.56 -5.77 -4.63
N GLU A 148 0.29 -5.76 -4.23
CA GLU A 148 -0.77 -6.51 -4.89
C GLU A 148 -1.04 -5.99 -6.30
N LEU A 149 -1.06 -4.66 -6.49
CA LEU A 149 -1.19 -4.06 -7.81
C LEU A 149 0.00 -4.41 -8.71
N ALA A 150 1.23 -4.31 -8.21
CA ALA A 150 2.41 -4.67 -8.99
C ALA A 150 2.38 -6.16 -9.41
N ALA A 151 1.98 -7.05 -8.50
CA ALA A 151 1.80 -8.47 -8.80
C ALA A 151 0.67 -8.71 -9.83
N ALA A 152 -0.45 -8.00 -9.70
CA ALA A 152 -1.58 -8.11 -10.63
C ALA A 152 -1.24 -7.59 -12.04
N VAL A 153 -0.45 -6.51 -12.13
CA VAL A 153 0.10 -6.00 -13.40
C VAL A 153 0.97 -7.08 -14.06
N LYS A 154 1.88 -7.70 -13.30
CA LYS A 154 2.75 -8.77 -13.80
C LYS A 154 1.95 -9.99 -14.28
N GLN A 155 0.89 -10.35 -13.55
CA GLN A 155 0.00 -11.48 -13.89
C GLN A 155 -1.01 -11.16 -15.00
N LYS A 156 -1.18 -9.89 -15.37
CA LYS A 156 -2.27 -9.41 -16.24
C LYS A 156 -3.64 -9.89 -15.76
N SER A 157 -3.84 -9.93 -14.44
CA SER A 157 -5.04 -10.52 -13.82
C SER A 157 -6.18 -9.52 -13.60
N ALA A 158 -6.00 -8.26 -13.99
CA ALA A 158 -6.99 -7.20 -13.89
C ALA A 158 -6.90 -6.25 -15.09
N THR A 159 -7.96 -5.46 -15.29
CA THR A 159 -7.94 -4.32 -16.22
C THR A 159 -7.38 -3.11 -15.48
N PHE A 160 -6.33 -2.51 -16.02
CA PHE A 160 -5.69 -1.34 -15.43
C PHE A 160 -5.93 -0.08 -16.23
N ARG A 161 -6.13 1.02 -15.53
CA ARG A 161 -6.12 2.38 -16.10
C ARG A 161 -5.24 3.26 -15.22
N MET A 162 -4.44 4.11 -15.85
CA MET A 162 -3.66 5.13 -15.17
C MET A 162 -3.89 6.46 -15.87
N ALA A 163 -4.31 7.46 -15.11
CA ALA A 163 -4.47 8.83 -15.58
C ALA A 163 -3.75 9.77 -14.61
N GLU A 164 -3.16 10.84 -15.13
CA GLU A 164 -2.67 11.93 -14.30
C GLU A 164 -3.72 13.04 -14.27
N THR A 165 -4.24 13.35 -13.09
CA THR A 165 -5.28 14.36 -12.89
C THR A 165 -5.04 15.09 -11.58
N ASN A 166 -5.12 16.42 -11.59
CA ASN A 166 -4.98 17.26 -10.39
C ASN A 166 -3.67 17.02 -9.60
N GLY A 167 -2.56 16.71 -10.28
CA GLY A 167 -1.27 16.44 -9.63
C GLY A 167 -1.13 15.03 -9.03
N PHE A 168 -2.05 14.11 -9.35
CA PHE A 168 -1.99 12.73 -8.91
C PHE A 168 -2.01 11.77 -10.09
N PHE A 169 -1.19 10.72 -10.04
CA PHE A 169 -1.45 9.49 -10.76
C PHE A 169 -2.60 8.74 -10.07
N ARG A 170 -3.71 8.62 -10.78
CA ARG A 170 -4.87 7.81 -10.40
C ARG A 170 -4.78 6.47 -11.10
N VAL A 171 -4.38 5.45 -10.35
CA VAL A 171 -4.30 4.05 -10.81
C VAL A 171 -5.59 3.34 -10.44
N THR A 172 -6.30 2.79 -11.42
CA THR A 172 -7.50 1.97 -11.23
C THR A 172 -7.23 0.54 -11.68
N ALA A 173 -7.64 -0.43 -10.88
CA ALA A 173 -7.66 -1.86 -11.21
C ALA A 173 -9.07 -2.42 -11.03
N GLU A 174 -9.59 -3.08 -12.07
CA GLU A 174 -10.92 -3.69 -12.08
C GLU A 174 -10.82 -5.18 -12.42
N LEU A 175 -11.59 -6.01 -11.72
CA LEU A 175 -11.74 -7.43 -12.07
C LEU A 175 -13.07 -7.64 -12.78
N PRO A 176 -13.11 -8.49 -13.82
CA PRO A 176 -14.37 -8.85 -14.44
C PRO A 176 -15.26 -9.63 -13.45
N PRO A 177 -16.59 -9.51 -13.55
CA PRO A 177 -17.51 -10.34 -12.78
C PRO A 177 -17.27 -11.84 -13.05
N GLY A 178 -17.41 -12.69 -12.03
CA GLY A 178 -17.20 -14.12 -12.17
C GLY A 178 -16.53 -14.74 -10.95
N ARG A 179 -15.57 -15.64 -11.18
CA ARG A 179 -14.75 -16.18 -10.09
C ARG A 179 -13.69 -15.16 -9.70
N ALA A 180 -13.53 -14.92 -8.40
CA ALA A 180 -12.43 -14.12 -7.91
C ALA A 180 -11.12 -14.91 -8.12
N ALA A 181 -10.31 -14.45 -9.07
CA ALA A 181 -9.05 -15.08 -9.44
C ALA A 181 -7.92 -14.04 -9.48
N GLY A 182 -6.68 -14.53 -9.49
CA GLY A 182 -5.49 -13.69 -9.35
C GLY A 182 -5.36 -13.09 -7.96
N ILE A 183 -4.26 -12.37 -7.71
CA ILE A 183 -3.95 -11.86 -6.37
C ILE A 183 -5.06 -10.96 -5.79
N LEU A 184 -5.63 -10.06 -6.59
CA LEU A 184 -6.69 -9.15 -6.14
C LEU A 184 -7.99 -9.88 -5.81
N GLY A 185 -8.37 -10.86 -6.64
CA GLY A 185 -9.55 -11.68 -6.41
C GLY A 185 -9.38 -12.59 -5.18
N ASN A 186 -8.23 -13.22 -5.04
CA ASN A 186 -7.91 -14.07 -3.89
C ASN A 186 -7.97 -13.28 -2.58
N ASN A 187 -7.45 -12.06 -2.57
CA ASN A 187 -7.51 -11.20 -1.39
C ASN A 187 -8.94 -10.76 -1.07
N ALA A 188 -9.71 -10.31 -2.07
CA ALA A 188 -11.13 -10.00 -1.87
C ALA A 188 -11.92 -11.22 -1.34
N ARG A 189 -11.55 -12.44 -1.78
CA ARG A 189 -12.15 -13.68 -1.29
C ARG A 189 -11.76 -13.98 0.15
N ALA A 190 -10.53 -13.67 0.56
CA ALA A 190 -10.06 -13.82 1.93
C ALA A 190 -10.78 -12.86 2.90
N GLU A 191 -11.01 -11.61 2.48
CA GLU A 191 -11.82 -10.63 3.23
C GLU A 191 -13.25 -11.13 3.50
N LEU A 192 -13.79 -11.97 2.63
CA LEU A 192 -15.12 -12.54 2.78
C LEU A 192 -15.18 -13.67 3.83
N GLU A 193 -14.06 -14.32 4.16
CA GLU A 193 -14.06 -15.53 5.02
C GLU A 193 -14.65 -15.32 6.42
N PRO A 194 -14.41 -14.22 7.15
CA PRO A 194 -15.07 -13.95 8.42
C PRO A 194 -16.61 -13.93 8.30
N SER A 195 -17.13 -13.34 7.23
CA SER A 195 -18.58 -13.35 6.96
C SER A 195 -19.11 -14.75 6.63
N LEU A 196 -18.33 -15.56 5.91
CA LEU A 196 -18.71 -16.97 5.67
C LEU A 196 -18.67 -17.81 6.94
N ALA A 197 -17.72 -17.56 7.85
CA ALA A 197 -17.67 -18.22 9.15
C ALA A 197 -18.93 -17.88 9.97
N GLN A 198 -19.39 -16.63 9.95
CA GLN A 198 -20.65 -16.23 10.58
C GLN A 198 -21.86 -16.94 9.98
N LEU A 199 -21.96 -17.01 8.64
CA LEU A 199 -23.05 -17.75 7.98
C LEU A 199 -23.03 -19.23 8.36
N ARG A 200 -21.86 -19.87 8.39
CA ARG A 200 -21.71 -21.26 8.85
C ARG A 200 -22.12 -21.45 10.30
N GLY A 201 -21.76 -20.51 11.18
CA GLY A 201 -22.17 -20.51 12.59
C GLY A 201 -23.69 -20.41 12.78
N LEU A 202 -24.41 -19.83 11.81
CA LEU A 202 -25.88 -19.80 11.76
C LEU A 202 -26.49 -21.06 11.11
N GLY A 203 -25.69 -22.09 10.81
CA GLY A 203 -26.13 -23.31 10.14
C GLY A 203 -26.36 -23.16 8.63
N ILE A 204 -26.01 -22.01 8.04
CA ILE A 204 -26.18 -21.76 6.60
C ILE A 204 -25.01 -22.44 5.86
N ARG A 205 -25.34 -23.49 5.12
CA ARG A 205 -24.37 -24.16 4.24
C ARG A 205 -24.07 -23.26 3.04
N VAL A 206 -22.79 -22.94 2.86
CA VAL A 206 -22.28 -22.19 1.71
C VAL A 206 -21.31 -23.08 0.96
N ASN A 207 -21.44 -23.17 -0.36
CA ASN A 207 -20.44 -23.82 -1.22
C ASN A 207 -19.47 -22.75 -1.76
N PRO A 208 -18.19 -22.74 -1.33
CA PRO A 208 -17.20 -21.77 -1.81
C PRO A 208 -17.05 -21.71 -3.32
N ALA A 209 -17.27 -22.82 -4.03
CA ALA A 209 -17.12 -22.91 -5.49
C ALA A 209 -18.21 -22.13 -6.26
N ASN A 210 -19.32 -21.84 -5.59
CA ASN A 210 -20.48 -21.14 -6.17
C ASN A 210 -20.48 -19.64 -5.87
N ILE A 211 -19.59 -19.16 -5.00
CA ILE A 211 -19.48 -17.73 -4.69
C ILE A 211 -18.95 -16.98 -5.91
N ARG A 212 -19.63 -15.90 -6.28
CA ARG A 212 -19.31 -15.09 -7.46
C ARG A 212 -18.93 -13.67 -7.06
N LEU A 213 -17.79 -13.21 -7.55
CA LEU A 213 -17.46 -11.80 -7.56
C LEU A 213 -18.39 -11.09 -8.55
N LYS A 214 -19.10 -10.06 -8.08
CA LYS A 214 -20.00 -9.25 -8.91
C LYS A 214 -19.35 -7.97 -9.39
N SER A 215 -18.53 -7.37 -8.54
CA SER A 215 -17.77 -6.18 -8.87
C SER A 215 -16.50 -6.13 -8.03
N TYR A 216 -15.45 -5.57 -8.59
CA TYR A 216 -14.23 -5.21 -7.89
C TYR A 216 -13.63 -3.98 -8.54
N LYS A 217 -13.31 -3.00 -7.72
CA LYS A 217 -12.55 -1.83 -8.11
C LYS A 217 -11.57 -1.49 -7.00
N ARG A 218 -10.30 -1.34 -7.36
CA ARG A 218 -9.30 -0.71 -6.52
C ARG A 218 -8.77 0.54 -7.21
N GLU A 219 -8.60 1.58 -6.43
CA GLU A 219 -8.10 2.86 -6.88
C GLU A 219 -6.99 3.33 -5.94
N VAL A 220 -5.89 3.82 -6.51
CA VAL A 220 -4.74 4.31 -5.75
C VAL A 220 -4.37 5.69 -6.29
N HIS A 221 -4.19 6.64 -5.36
CA HIS A 221 -3.79 8.01 -5.66
C HIS A 221 -2.35 8.21 -5.22
N ILE A 222 -1.49 8.57 -6.16
CA ILE A 222 -0.06 8.76 -5.95
C ILE A 222 0.28 10.17 -6.40
N ASP A 223 0.92 10.97 -5.55
CA ASP A 223 1.36 12.32 -5.92
C ASP A 223 2.32 12.25 -7.11
N SER A 224 2.05 13.01 -8.18
CA SER A 224 2.79 12.84 -9.44
C SER A 224 4.21 13.42 -9.42
N LYS A 225 4.57 14.20 -8.40
CA LYS A 225 5.90 14.80 -8.25
C LYS A 225 6.76 14.00 -7.28
N THR A 226 6.20 13.72 -6.11
CA THR A 226 6.89 13.07 -4.99
C THR A 226 6.78 11.56 -5.01
N HIS A 227 5.81 11.01 -5.75
CA HIS A 227 5.50 9.58 -5.79
C HIS A 227 5.10 9.02 -4.43
N VAL A 228 4.59 9.85 -3.54
CA VAL A 228 4.05 9.42 -2.26
C VAL A 228 2.62 8.91 -2.46
N LEU A 229 2.32 7.75 -1.89
CA LEU A 229 0.95 7.24 -1.81
C LEU A 229 0.11 8.21 -0.98
N HIS A 230 -1.06 8.60 -1.49
CA HIS A 230 -1.99 9.50 -0.78
C HIS A 230 -3.24 8.77 -0.31
N ALA A 231 -3.82 7.93 -1.17
CA ALA A 231 -5.02 7.18 -0.83
C ALA A 231 -5.11 5.84 -1.54
N VAL A 232 -5.77 4.88 -0.90
CA VAL A 232 -6.22 3.61 -1.48
C VAL A 232 -7.71 3.49 -1.24
N LEU A 233 -8.48 3.31 -2.31
CA LEU A 233 -9.89 2.94 -2.27
C LEU A 233 -10.05 1.51 -2.77
N THR A 234 -10.75 0.67 -2.04
CA THR A 234 -11.11 -0.68 -2.49
C THR A 234 -12.61 -0.87 -2.31
N GLN A 235 -13.27 -1.36 -3.35
CA GLN A 235 -14.70 -1.65 -3.36
C GLN A 235 -14.90 -3.00 -4.05
N PHE A 236 -15.65 -3.89 -3.43
CA PHE A 236 -16.04 -5.13 -4.08
C PHE A 236 -17.33 -5.68 -3.53
N SER A 237 -17.94 -6.58 -4.29
CA SER A 237 -19.17 -7.26 -3.91
C SER A 237 -19.17 -8.71 -4.34
N PHE A 238 -19.65 -9.58 -3.47
CA PHE A 238 -19.85 -11.00 -3.74
C PHE A 238 -21.33 -11.37 -3.69
N GLU A 239 -21.67 -12.34 -4.53
CA GLU A 239 -22.92 -13.07 -4.48
C GLU A 239 -22.65 -14.47 -3.93
N ILE A 240 -23.38 -14.84 -2.89
CA ILE A 240 -23.19 -16.06 -2.11
C ILE A 240 -24.49 -16.84 -2.18
N PRO A 241 -24.58 -17.85 -3.06
CA PRO A 241 -25.74 -18.73 -3.11
C PRO A 241 -25.87 -19.54 -1.81
N THR A 242 -27.10 -19.61 -1.29
CA THR A 242 -27.49 -20.39 -0.10
C THR A 242 -28.70 -21.27 -0.44
N PRO A 243 -29.02 -22.30 0.38
CA PRO A 243 -30.22 -23.12 0.17
C PRO A 243 -31.53 -22.31 0.16
N THR A 244 -31.55 -21.15 0.80
CA THR A 244 -32.75 -20.31 0.98
C THR A 244 -32.79 -19.08 0.07
N GLY A 245 -31.90 -19.00 -0.92
CA GLY A 245 -31.76 -17.83 -1.81
C GLY A 245 -30.33 -17.31 -1.83
N THR A 246 -30.16 -16.01 -2.05
CA THR A 246 -28.85 -15.40 -2.27
C THR A 246 -28.52 -14.39 -1.18
N VAL A 247 -27.28 -14.43 -0.69
CA VAL A 247 -26.71 -13.41 0.17
C VAL A 247 -25.78 -12.53 -0.67
N THR A 248 -25.93 -11.21 -0.55
CA THR A 248 -25.00 -10.25 -1.16
C THR A 248 -24.09 -9.69 -0.09
N TYR A 249 -22.79 -9.79 -0.30
CA TYR A 249 -21.76 -9.13 0.51
C TYR A 249 -21.19 -7.95 -0.27
N GLN A 250 -21.00 -6.81 0.38
CA GLN A 250 -20.34 -5.63 -0.19
C GLN A 250 -19.35 -5.08 0.82
N GLN A 251 -18.16 -4.72 0.35
CA GLN A 251 -17.16 -4.00 1.15
C GLN A 251 -16.74 -2.72 0.43
N THR A 252 -16.64 -1.64 1.20
CA THR A 252 -16.02 -0.38 0.79
C THR A 252 -14.93 -0.07 1.80
N GLN A 253 -13.74 0.27 1.32
CA GLN A 253 -12.59 0.58 2.17
C GLN A 253 -11.83 1.77 1.62
N THR A 254 -11.43 2.66 2.51
CA THR A 254 -10.59 3.82 2.22
C THR A 254 -9.42 3.83 3.17
N ALA A 255 -8.22 4.00 2.67
CA ALA A 255 -7.03 4.25 3.46
C ALA A 255 -6.37 5.53 2.97
N GLU A 256 -6.25 6.52 3.83
CA GLU A 256 -5.62 7.82 3.53
C GLU A 256 -4.31 7.94 4.28
N VAL A 257 -3.26 8.43 3.61
CA VAL A 257 -1.96 8.66 4.24
C VAL A 257 -2.02 9.92 5.10
N GLY A 258 -1.78 9.75 6.41
CA GLY A 258 -1.74 10.83 7.39
C GLY A 258 -0.39 11.55 7.49
N GLY A 259 0.64 11.05 6.80
CA GLY A 259 1.98 11.61 6.76
C GLY A 259 3.04 10.70 7.40
N VAL A 260 4.28 11.19 7.41
CA VAL A 260 5.46 10.46 7.92
C VAL A 260 5.32 10.20 9.43
N PHE A 261 5.65 8.97 9.84
CA PHE A 261 5.73 8.55 11.23
C PHE A 261 7.20 8.39 11.63
N LYS A 262 7.67 9.16 12.61
CA LYS A 262 9.08 9.20 13.04
C LYS A 262 9.35 8.50 14.39
N GLU A 263 8.30 8.08 15.08
CA GLU A 263 8.42 7.44 16.39
C GLU A 263 8.72 5.94 16.26
N LYS A 264 9.15 5.32 17.35
CA LYS A 264 9.30 3.87 17.46
C LYS A 264 7.99 3.22 17.92
N ILE A 265 7.56 2.17 17.24
CA ILE A 265 6.47 1.32 17.72
C ILE A 265 7.01 0.42 18.83
N THR A 266 6.37 0.47 20.00
CA THR A 266 6.72 -0.33 21.17
C THR A 266 5.49 -1.05 21.69
N LEU A 267 5.71 -2.11 22.46
CA LEU A 267 4.61 -2.82 23.12
C LEU A 267 3.89 -1.88 24.12
N PRO A 268 2.56 -1.99 24.24
CA PRO A 268 1.79 -1.46 25.36
C PRO A 268 2.41 -1.86 26.71
N VAL A 269 2.27 -1.00 27.72
CA VAL A 269 2.93 -1.18 29.03
C VAL A 269 2.56 -2.51 29.66
N GLU A 270 1.30 -2.93 29.54
CA GLU A 270 0.81 -4.19 30.09
C GLU A 270 1.40 -5.44 29.42
N LEU A 271 1.96 -5.31 28.21
CA LEU A 271 2.61 -6.38 27.45
C LEU A 271 4.13 -6.40 27.62
N ARG A 272 4.71 -5.38 28.28
CA ARG A 272 6.16 -5.32 28.49
C ARG A 272 6.57 -6.33 29.58
N PRO A 273 7.71 -7.02 29.41
CA PRO A 273 8.28 -7.81 30.49
C PRO A 273 8.45 -6.93 31.73
N LYS A 274 7.97 -7.39 32.89
CA LYS A 274 8.27 -6.70 34.15
C LYS A 274 9.79 -6.76 34.35
N ALA A 275 10.41 -5.62 34.66
CA ALA A 275 11.80 -5.60 35.09
C ALA A 275 11.93 -6.54 36.30
N LYS A 276 12.89 -7.47 36.23
CA LYS A 276 13.26 -8.33 37.35
C LYS A 276 14.02 -7.53 38.39
#